data_AF-A0A1F2X0T2-F1
#
_entry.id   AF-A0A1F2X0T2-F1
#
_cell.length_a   1.000
_cell.length_b   1.000
_cell.length_c   1.000
_cell.angle_alpha   90.00
_cell.angle_beta   90.00
_cell.angle_gamma   90.00
#
_symmetry.space_group_name_H-M   'P 1'
#
loop_
_entity.id
_entity.type
_entity.pdbx_description
1 polymer ?
#
loop_
_entity_poly.entity_id
_entity_poly.type
_entity_poly.pdbx_seq_one_letter_code
_entity_poly.pdbx_strand_id
1 'polypeptide(L)'
;MSLKKNIINKIPLIFIAILSIMTLLSLLFFAGCARGEATEEQPVISEQEDEEEITEEEPAEDEDEDKITGMEITGNINLLSGLEISDTVKNSRPLAIMVENSPDSRPQSGLIYADIVYEVVDEGGVTRYVVVYSSHEAEIIGPVRSARIYYAEIARGFDPIYTFWGTYPEGYDAIKTMDMDLLDGNSDAYVPYTSSGWRDTSRSNITEHTAFMSTFKLREDASKFEYSLEGGQSPLRFKIDAVDSDRGGISDIVINFSHDTYRADFEYDRAN
;
A
#
# COMPACT_ATOMS: atom_id res chain seq x y z
N MET A 1 -56.88 43.72 -24.74
CA MET A 1 -55.78 43.33 -23.85
C MET A 1 -55.64 41.82 -23.94
N SER A 2 -54.69 41.34 -24.75
CA SER A 2 -54.75 40.05 -25.45
C SER A 2 -53.71 39.04 -24.94
N LEU A 3 -54.22 37.86 -24.56
CA LEU A 3 -53.68 36.49 -24.71
C LEU A 3 -52.26 36.14 -24.18
N LYS A 4 -52.24 35.33 -23.10
CA LYS A 4 -51.11 34.46 -22.70
C LYS A 4 -50.97 33.30 -23.70
N LYS A 5 -49.76 33.09 -24.24
CA LYS A 5 -49.38 31.90 -25.02
C LYS A 5 -48.75 30.85 -24.10
N ASN A 6 -49.33 29.65 -24.08
CA ASN A 6 -48.72 28.44 -23.53
C ASN A 6 -47.64 27.92 -24.48
N ILE A 7 -46.40 27.77 -24.01
CA ILE A 7 -45.31 27.12 -24.72
C ILE A 7 -45.26 25.67 -24.25
N ILE A 8 -45.76 24.75 -25.07
CA ILE A 8 -45.56 23.31 -24.92
C ILE A 8 -44.28 22.98 -25.68
N ASN A 9 -43.23 22.58 -24.94
CA ASN A 9 -41.97 22.10 -25.52
C ASN A 9 -42.23 20.82 -26.33
N LYS A 10 -42.13 20.92 -27.65
CA LYS A 10 -42.11 19.75 -28.54
C LYS A 10 -40.74 19.10 -28.43
N ILE A 11 -40.65 17.97 -27.72
CA ILE A 11 -39.49 17.09 -27.81
C ILE A 11 -39.37 16.64 -29.28
N PRO A 12 -38.22 16.79 -29.94
CA PRO A 12 -38.09 16.44 -31.34
C PRO A 12 -38.31 14.92 -31.51
N LEU A 13 -39.14 14.51 -32.47
CA LEU A 13 -39.44 13.10 -32.78
C LEU A 13 -38.17 12.24 -32.95
N ILE A 14 -37.07 12.87 -33.35
CA ILE A 14 -35.74 12.27 -33.51
C ILE A 14 -35.19 11.75 -32.17
N PHE A 15 -35.42 12.45 -31.06
CA PHE A 15 -34.96 12.04 -29.73
C PHE A 15 -35.71 10.81 -29.21
N ILE A 16 -37.02 10.74 -29.47
CA ILE A 16 -37.84 9.57 -29.13
C ILE A 16 -37.41 8.36 -29.97
N ALA A 17 -37.14 8.57 -31.27
CA ALA A 17 -36.67 7.52 -32.16
C ALA A 17 -35.31 6.94 -31.73
N ILE A 18 -34.35 7.79 -31.33
CA ILE A 18 -33.03 7.37 -30.83
C ILE A 18 -33.15 6.61 -29.51
N LEU A 19 -34.01 7.07 -28.60
CA LEU A 19 -34.24 6.38 -27.32
C LEU A 19 -34.91 5.02 -27.51
N SER A 20 -35.82 4.88 -28.48
CA SER A 20 -36.42 3.60 -28.85
C SER A 20 -35.45 2.64 -29.55
N ILE A 21 -34.46 3.14 -30.30
CA ILE A 21 -33.43 2.29 -30.91
C ILE A 21 -32.43 1.80 -29.87
N MET A 22 -32.01 2.66 -28.92
CA MET A 22 -31.10 2.27 -27.83
C MET A 22 -31.72 1.25 -26.87
N THR A 23 -33.04 1.34 -26.60
CA THR A 23 -33.76 0.36 -25.77
C THR A 23 -34.04 -0.96 -26.50
N LEU A 24 -34.14 -0.95 -27.84
CA LEU A 24 -34.25 -2.18 -28.63
C LEU A 24 -32.89 -2.90 -28.78
N LEU A 25 -31.78 -2.16 -28.75
CA LEU A 25 -30.42 -2.71 -28.81
C LEU A 25 -29.99 -3.37 -27.50
N SER A 26 -30.47 -2.89 -26.35
CA SER A 26 -30.20 -3.51 -25.04
C SER A 26 -30.98 -4.81 -24.80
N LEU A 27 -32.08 -5.03 -25.52
CA LEU A 27 -32.86 -6.28 -25.47
C LEU A 27 -32.26 -7.42 -26.32
N LEU A 28 -31.27 -7.13 -27.17
CA LEU A 28 -30.59 -8.12 -28.02
C LEU A 28 -29.38 -8.80 -27.34
N PHE A 29 -29.04 -8.44 -26.10
CA PHE A 29 -27.96 -9.09 -25.33
C PHE A 29 -28.41 -10.21 -24.37
N PHE A 30 -29.72 -10.48 -24.25
CA PHE A 30 -30.25 -11.52 -23.35
C PHE A 30 -30.87 -12.75 -24.03
N ALA A 31 -30.66 -12.93 -25.34
CA ALA A 31 -31.11 -14.11 -26.08
C ALA A 31 -29.92 -14.87 -26.67
N GLY A 32 -29.23 -15.64 -25.82
CA GLY A 32 -28.16 -16.56 -26.20
C GLY A 32 -28.14 -17.77 -25.26
N CYS A 33 -29.12 -18.67 -25.40
CA CYS A 33 -29.08 -20.00 -24.81
C CYS A 33 -28.20 -20.94 -25.66
N ALA A 34 -27.29 -21.67 -25.03
CA ALA A 34 -27.02 -23.07 -25.39
C ALA A 34 -26.41 -23.81 -24.18
N ARG A 35 -27.18 -24.80 -23.75
CA ARG A 35 -26.99 -25.74 -22.65
C ARG A 35 -25.83 -26.69 -22.99
N GLY A 36 -24.76 -26.67 -22.19
CA GLY A 36 -23.75 -27.73 -22.13
C GLY A 36 -23.85 -28.40 -20.77
N GLU A 37 -24.26 -29.67 -20.75
CA GLU A 37 -24.18 -30.51 -19.55
C GLU A 37 -22.71 -30.70 -19.20
N ALA A 38 -22.29 -30.20 -18.04
CA ALA A 38 -21.04 -30.56 -17.40
C ALA A 38 -21.39 -31.54 -16.28
N THR A 39 -20.97 -32.79 -16.47
CA THR A 39 -21.06 -33.88 -15.50
C THR A 39 -20.23 -33.52 -14.28
N GLU A 40 -20.85 -33.36 -13.11
CA GLU A 40 -20.15 -33.39 -11.82
C GLU A 40 -19.80 -34.83 -11.48
N GLU A 41 -18.53 -35.22 -11.65
CA GLU A 41 -17.99 -36.40 -10.99
C GLU A 41 -17.43 -35.97 -9.62
N GLN A 42 -18.15 -36.33 -8.56
CA GLN A 42 -17.58 -36.39 -7.22
C GLN A 42 -16.63 -37.60 -7.15
N PRO A 43 -15.40 -37.48 -6.61
CA PRO A 43 -14.61 -38.64 -6.31
C PRO A 43 -15.15 -39.32 -5.05
N VAL A 44 -15.59 -40.56 -5.23
CA VAL A 44 -15.87 -41.52 -4.14
C VAL A 44 -14.53 -41.97 -3.58
N ILE A 45 -14.27 -41.69 -2.30
CA ILE A 45 -13.15 -42.28 -1.57
C ILE A 45 -13.61 -43.65 -1.07
N SER A 46 -12.99 -44.71 -1.61
CA SER A 46 -13.07 -46.06 -1.08
C SER A 46 -12.02 -46.23 0.02
N GLU A 47 -12.45 -46.59 1.22
CA GLU A 47 -11.55 -47.09 2.27
C GLU A 47 -11.03 -48.46 1.86
N GLN A 48 -9.74 -48.56 1.58
CA GLN A 48 -8.98 -49.80 1.66
C GLN A 48 -7.91 -49.60 2.73
N GLU A 49 -8.07 -50.34 3.82
CA GLU A 49 -7.00 -50.60 4.79
C GLU A 49 -5.97 -51.50 4.11
N ASP A 50 -4.78 -50.98 3.88
CA ASP A 50 -3.58 -51.78 3.70
C ASP A 50 -2.60 -51.38 4.82
N GLU A 51 -2.40 -52.32 5.75
CA GLU A 51 -1.37 -52.28 6.77
C GLU A 51 0.00 -52.38 6.08
N GLU A 52 0.78 -51.30 6.09
CA GLU A 52 2.23 -51.37 5.87
C GLU A 52 2.99 -50.88 7.11
N GLU A 53 3.96 -51.71 7.47
CA GLU A 53 4.82 -51.74 8.64
C GLU A 53 5.70 -50.49 8.75
N ILE A 54 5.53 -49.71 9.82
CA ILE A 54 6.36 -48.54 10.13
C ILE A 54 7.69 -49.04 10.72
N THR A 55 8.76 -48.99 9.92
CA THR A 55 10.13 -48.88 10.44
C THR A 55 10.33 -47.46 10.97
N GLU A 56 10.53 -47.32 12.28
CA GLU A 56 11.00 -46.09 12.92
C GLU A 56 12.38 -45.71 12.37
N GLU A 57 12.45 -44.69 11.53
CA GLU A 57 13.67 -43.90 11.36
C GLU A 57 13.68 -42.79 12.42
N GLU A 58 14.70 -42.80 13.27
CA GLU A 58 14.95 -41.73 14.24
C GLU A 58 15.07 -40.37 13.52
N PRO A 59 14.49 -39.29 14.06
CA PRO A 59 14.69 -37.97 13.50
C PRO A 59 16.15 -37.56 13.71
N ALA A 60 16.82 -37.18 12.62
CA ALA A 60 18.09 -36.47 12.71
C ALA A 60 17.87 -35.19 13.51
N GLU A 61 18.60 -35.04 14.61
CA GLU A 61 18.65 -33.82 15.40
C GLU A 61 19.17 -32.67 14.53
N ASP A 62 18.30 -31.72 14.19
CA ASP A 62 18.67 -30.41 13.64
C ASP A 62 19.37 -29.60 14.75
N GLU A 63 20.67 -29.85 14.97
CA GLU A 63 21.49 -29.20 16.01
C GLU A 63 21.92 -27.75 15.71
N ASP A 64 21.28 -27.03 14.78
CA ASP A 64 21.76 -25.70 14.34
C ASP A 64 20.71 -24.58 14.27
N GLU A 65 19.51 -24.73 14.82
CA GLU A 65 18.54 -23.61 14.91
C GLU A 65 18.80 -22.62 16.07
N ASP A 66 19.54 -23.03 17.12
CA ASP A 66 19.65 -22.24 18.36
C ASP A 66 20.90 -21.35 18.49
N LYS A 67 21.82 -21.31 17.52
CA LYS A 67 23.09 -20.55 17.64
C LYS A 67 23.04 -19.06 17.31
N ILE A 68 21.88 -18.48 16.99
CA ILE A 68 21.71 -17.02 16.82
C ILE A 68 20.94 -16.38 18.00
N THR A 69 20.94 -16.99 19.19
CA THR A 69 20.22 -16.46 20.36
C THR A 69 21.12 -15.77 21.40
N GLY A 70 22.43 -15.66 21.13
CA GLY A 70 23.42 -15.27 22.13
C GLY A 70 23.96 -13.84 22.08
N MET A 71 23.49 -12.97 21.17
CA MET A 71 23.88 -11.56 21.19
C MET A 71 22.79 -10.76 21.91
N GLU A 72 23.07 -10.33 23.14
CA GLU A 72 22.28 -9.26 23.74
C GLU A 72 22.30 -8.07 22.77
N ILE A 73 21.12 -7.59 22.40
CA ILE A 73 20.98 -6.34 21.67
C ILE A 73 21.41 -5.22 22.62
N THR A 74 22.71 -4.91 22.64
CA THR A 74 23.27 -3.80 23.43
C THR A 74 23.21 -2.53 22.59
N GLY A 75 22.30 -1.62 22.90
CA GLY A 75 22.19 -0.32 22.22
C GLY A 75 20.76 0.09 21.92
N ASN A 76 20.62 1.21 21.23
CA ASN A 76 19.34 1.66 20.70
C ASN A 76 19.18 1.09 19.30
N ILE A 77 18.56 -0.07 19.16
CA ILE A 77 18.30 -0.69 17.87
C ILE A 77 16.86 -0.44 17.45
N ASN A 78 16.66 -0.09 16.19
CA ASN A 78 15.33 0.05 15.60
C ASN A 78 14.72 -1.33 15.32
N LEU A 79 13.47 -1.55 15.72
CA LEU A 79 12.82 -2.86 15.59
C LEU A 79 12.29 -3.14 14.17
N LEU A 80 12.31 -2.16 13.27
CA LEU A 80 11.92 -2.28 11.86
C LEU A 80 13.10 -2.39 10.89
N SER A 81 14.30 -1.94 11.27
CA SER A 81 15.49 -2.04 10.41
C SER A 81 16.61 -2.90 10.98
N GLY A 82 16.63 -3.16 12.29
CA GLY A 82 17.72 -3.88 12.96
C GLY A 82 19.01 -3.06 13.08
N LEU A 83 18.97 -1.78 12.72
CA LEU A 83 20.10 -0.86 12.74
C LEU A 83 20.10 0.00 14.01
N GLU A 84 21.29 0.50 14.37
CA GLU A 84 21.44 1.44 15.47
C GLU A 84 20.78 2.79 15.15
N ILE A 85 20.10 3.34 16.15
CA ILE A 85 19.38 4.62 16.08
C ILE A 85 19.76 5.54 17.23
N SER A 86 19.59 6.85 17.00
CA SER A 86 19.80 7.84 18.06
C SER A 86 18.76 7.72 19.17
N ASP A 87 19.10 8.18 20.38
CA ASP A 87 18.16 8.26 21.51
C ASP A 87 16.89 9.06 21.16
N THR A 88 17.00 10.06 20.28
CA THR A 88 15.91 10.96 19.89
C THR A 88 14.73 10.23 19.26
N VAL A 89 14.98 9.14 18.52
CA VAL A 89 13.96 8.40 17.77
C VAL A 89 13.66 7.02 18.35
N LYS A 90 14.36 6.64 19.44
CA LYS A 90 14.29 5.29 20.04
C LYS A 90 12.87 4.79 20.29
N ASN A 91 12.03 5.66 20.85
CA ASN A 91 10.64 5.33 21.18
C ASN A 91 9.65 5.90 20.16
N SER A 92 10.12 6.57 19.10
CA SER A 92 9.25 7.26 18.16
C SER A 92 8.34 6.27 17.45
N ARG A 93 7.04 6.56 17.49
CA ARG A 93 6.04 5.80 16.75
C ARG A 93 6.28 5.94 15.25
N PRO A 94 6.15 4.87 14.45
CA PRO A 94 6.35 4.95 13.01
C PRO A 94 5.37 5.91 12.34
N LEU A 95 5.82 6.56 11.28
CA LEU A 95 4.94 7.21 10.30
C LEU A 95 4.84 6.31 9.09
N ALA A 96 3.63 6.06 8.59
CA ALA A 96 3.41 5.38 7.32
C ALA A 96 2.78 6.38 6.35
N ILE A 97 3.47 6.70 5.26
CA ILE A 97 3.10 7.79 4.34
C ILE A 97 2.87 7.22 2.95
N MET A 98 1.74 7.56 2.34
CA MET A 98 1.45 7.22 0.95
C MET A 98 2.23 8.09 -0.03
N VAL A 99 2.97 7.49 -0.95
CA VAL A 99 3.81 8.21 -1.91
C VAL A 99 3.52 7.76 -3.35
N GLU A 100 3.49 8.72 -4.25
CA GLU A 100 3.35 8.56 -5.71
C GLU A 100 4.50 7.73 -6.31
N ASN A 101 4.22 6.92 -7.32
CA ASN A 101 5.23 6.32 -8.19
C ASN A 101 4.95 6.36 -9.70
N SER A 102 4.05 7.20 -10.19
CA SER A 102 3.87 7.45 -11.62
C SER A 102 5.15 8.00 -12.26
N PRO A 103 5.47 7.66 -13.52
CA PRO A 103 6.71 8.11 -14.18
C PRO A 103 6.91 9.62 -14.11
N ASP A 104 5.85 10.41 -14.32
CA ASP A 104 5.89 11.87 -14.32
C ASP A 104 6.07 12.49 -12.93
N SER A 105 5.98 11.69 -11.87
CA SER A 105 6.18 12.10 -10.48
C SER A 105 7.58 11.78 -9.94
N ARG A 106 8.40 11.07 -10.72
CA ARG A 106 9.76 10.67 -10.33
C ARG A 106 10.76 11.78 -10.66
N PRO A 107 11.83 11.94 -9.86
CA PRO A 107 12.13 11.23 -8.62
C PRO A 107 11.33 11.76 -7.43
N GLN A 108 11.00 10.85 -6.51
CA GLN A 108 10.42 11.17 -5.21
C GLN A 108 11.46 11.86 -4.30
N SER A 109 10.96 12.54 -3.27
CA SER A 109 11.76 13.08 -2.17
C SER A 109 11.59 12.22 -0.92
N GLY A 110 12.66 12.09 -0.12
CA GLY A 110 12.60 11.50 1.22
C GLY A 110 12.64 9.98 1.31
N LEU A 111 12.58 9.24 0.20
CA LEU A 111 12.61 7.76 0.23
C LEU A 111 13.90 7.19 0.85
N ILE A 112 15.02 7.90 0.70
CA ILE A 112 16.33 7.47 1.26
C ILE A 112 16.38 7.43 2.79
N TYR A 113 15.39 8.03 3.48
CA TYR A 113 15.30 8.05 4.94
C TYR A 113 14.31 7.02 5.47
N ALA A 114 13.61 6.29 4.60
CA ALA A 114 12.63 5.31 5.00
C ALA A 114 13.30 4.03 5.51
N ASP A 115 12.70 3.39 6.52
CA ASP A 115 13.13 2.07 6.99
C ASP A 115 12.54 0.96 6.11
N ILE A 116 11.29 1.13 5.68
CA ILE A 116 10.59 0.15 4.86
C ILE A 116 9.82 0.88 3.75
N VAL A 117 9.91 0.36 2.53
CA VAL A 117 9.14 0.82 1.37
C VAL A 117 8.41 -0.37 0.77
N TYR A 118 7.08 -0.33 0.76
CA TYR A 118 6.26 -1.27 0.00
C TYR A 118 5.84 -0.64 -1.32
N GLU A 119 6.21 -1.25 -2.44
CA GLU A 119 5.62 -0.94 -3.74
C GLU A 119 4.43 -1.86 -4.02
N VAL A 120 3.25 -1.28 -4.24
CA VAL A 120 2.03 -2.07 -4.50
C VAL A 120 1.31 -1.50 -5.72
N VAL A 121 0.82 -2.42 -6.55
CA VAL A 121 -0.04 -2.12 -7.69
C VAL A 121 -1.36 -1.53 -7.21
N ASP A 122 -1.79 -0.51 -7.93
CA ASP A 122 -3.04 0.23 -7.79
C ASP A 122 -3.90 0.08 -9.05
N GLU A 123 -5.07 0.72 -9.07
CA GLU A 123 -5.99 0.68 -10.19
C GLU A 123 -5.32 1.13 -11.51
N GLY A 124 -5.58 0.39 -12.59
CA GLY A 124 -4.99 0.66 -13.91
C GLY A 124 -3.54 0.19 -14.07
N GLY A 125 -2.98 -0.50 -13.07
CA GLY A 125 -1.63 -1.05 -13.13
C GLY A 125 -0.55 -0.02 -12.80
N VAL A 126 -0.87 1.13 -12.22
CA VAL A 126 0.15 2.02 -11.67
C VAL A 126 0.60 1.49 -10.31
N THR A 127 1.82 1.75 -9.87
CA THR A 127 2.21 1.45 -8.48
C THR A 127 2.25 2.71 -7.62
N ARG A 128 2.14 2.52 -6.31
CA ARG A 128 2.38 3.55 -5.27
C ARG A 128 3.16 2.92 -4.13
N TYR A 129 3.76 3.78 -3.31
CA TYR A 129 4.51 3.35 -2.15
C TYR A 129 3.75 3.57 -0.84
N VAL A 130 3.85 2.59 0.07
CA VAL A 130 3.68 2.80 1.51
C VAL A 130 5.07 2.94 2.10
N VAL A 131 5.38 4.10 2.64
CA VAL A 131 6.73 4.44 3.11
C VAL A 131 6.72 4.59 4.62
N VAL A 132 7.50 3.76 5.32
CA VAL A 132 7.53 3.71 6.78
C VAL A 132 8.81 4.37 7.31
N TYR A 133 8.64 5.32 8.23
CA TYR A 133 9.71 6.07 8.90
C TYR A 133 9.68 5.83 10.40
N SER A 134 10.79 5.34 10.94
CA SER A 134 11.00 5.05 12.36
C SER A 134 12.42 5.41 12.84
N SER A 135 13.45 5.24 12.01
CA SER A 135 14.85 5.57 12.36
C SER A 135 15.26 6.98 11.97
N HIS A 136 14.69 7.53 10.90
CA HIS A 136 15.09 8.81 10.36
C HIS A 136 13.87 9.64 9.96
N GLU A 137 14.08 10.95 10.00
CA GLU A 137 13.10 11.94 9.61
C GLU A 137 13.44 12.51 8.23
N ALA A 138 12.43 12.75 7.41
CA ALA A 138 12.54 13.39 6.11
C ALA A 138 12.00 14.82 6.17
N GLU A 139 12.85 15.80 5.85
CA GLU A 139 12.43 17.20 5.74
C GLU A 139 11.36 17.37 4.65
N ILE A 140 11.51 16.64 3.54
CA ILE A 140 10.57 16.61 2.42
C ILE A 140 10.30 15.16 2.02
N ILE A 141 9.03 14.78 2.02
CA ILE A 141 8.53 13.50 1.50
C ILE A 141 7.41 13.73 0.50
N GLY A 142 7.49 13.06 -0.65
CA GLY A 142 6.44 13.06 -1.66
C GLY A 142 6.94 12.82 -3.10
N PRO A 143 6.04 12.94 -4.10
CA PRO A 143 4.70 13.46 -3.93
C PRO A 143 3.79 12.54 -3.10
N VAL A 144 3.02 13.08 -2.16
CA VAL A 144 2.12 12.32 -1.30
C VAL A 144 0.84 11.99 -2.06
N ARG A 145 0.36 10.76 -1.91
CA ARG A 145 -0.78 10.24 -2.68
C ARG A 145 -1.90 9.68 -1.83
N SER A 146 -2.97 9.33 -2.52
CA SER A 146 -4.20 8.86 -1.89
C SER A 146 -4.03 7.50 -1.24
N ALA A 147 -4.76 7.28 -0.16
CA ALA A 147 -4.86 5.96 0.48
C ALA A 147 -5.76 5.00 -0.32
N ARG A 148 -5.62 3.71 -0.02
CA ARG A 148 -6.51 2.60 -0.39
C ARG A 148 -6.53 1.62 0.76
N ILE A 149 -7.58 0.80 0.81
CA ILE A 149 -7.81 -0.17 1.89
C ILE A 149 -6.59 -1.09 2.08
N TYR A 150 -6.06 -1.67 1.00
CA TYR A 150 -4.90 -2.56 1.09
C TYR A 150 -3.61 -1.85 1.50
N TYR A 151 -3.43 -0.56 1.17
CA TYR A 151 -2.31 0.21 1.68
C TYR A 151 -2.43 0.48 3.18
N ALA A 152 -3.65 0.78 3.66
CA ALA A 152 -3.92 0.98 5.07
C ALA A 152 -3.72 -0.33 5.86
N GLU A 153 -4.12 -1.47 5.32
CA GLU A 153 -3.85 -2.79 5.91
C GLU A 153 -2.35 -3.08 6.05
N ILE A 154 -1.54 -2.78 5.03
CA ILE A 154 -0.08 -2.88 5.11
C ILE A 154 0.45 -1.94 6.20
N ALA A 155 0.04 -0.68 6.16
CA ALA A 155 0.48 0.33 7.12
C ALA A 155 0.15 -0.08 8.56
N ARG A 156 -1.06 -0.61 8.82
CA ARG A 156 -1.53 -1.02 10.15
C ARG A 156 -0.61 -2.02 10.84
N GLY A 157 0.09 -2.87 10.08
CA GLY A 157 1.05 -3.84 10.65
C GLY A 157 2.16 -3.22 11.50
N PHE A 158 2.41 -1.92 11.32
CA PHE A 158 3.46 -1.16 12.00
C PHE A 158 2.94 -0.30 13.17
N ASP A 159 1.64 -0.32 13.46
CA ASP A 159 0.97 0.63 14.37
C ASP A 159 1.44 2.10 14.15
N PRO A 160 1.31 2.64 12.92
CA PRO A 160 1.84 3.95 12.60
C PRO A 160 0.81 5.05 12.84
N ILE A 161 1.28 6.29 12.80
CA ILE A 161 0.44 7.41 12.33
C ILE A 161 0.41 7.34 10.80
N TYR A 162 -0.74 6.97 10.23
CA TYR A 162 -0.92 6.78 8.80
C TYR A 162 -1.36 8.06 8.10
N THR A 163 -0.56 8.48 7.13
CA THR A 163 -0.67 9.78 6.47
C THR A 163 -0.83 9.64 4.96
N PHE A 164 -1.76 10.38 4.39
CA PHE A 164 -2.07 10.33 2.96
C PHE A 164 -2.63 11.66 2.44
N TRP A 165 -2.85 11.74 1.11
CA TRP A 165 -3.48 12.88 0.45
C TRP A 165 -4.80 12.45 -0.20
N GLY A 166 -5.84 12.40 0.63
CA GLY A 166 -7.20 12.01 0.27
C GLY A 166 -7.40 10.51 0.01
N THR A 167 -8.66 10.12 -0.14
CA THR A 167 -9.09 8.83 -0.69
C THR A 167 -10.47 8.98 -1.33
N TYR A 168 -11.03 7.90 -1.88
CA TYR A 168 -12.42 7.88 -2.34
C TYR A 168 -13.39 7.77 -1.15
N PRO A 169 -14.67 8.19 -1.28
CA PRO A 169 -15.61 8.29 -0.14
C PRO A 169 -15.71 7.03 0.71
N GLU A 170 -15.93 5.88 0.09
CA GLU A 170 -16.03 4.58 0.78
C GLU A 170 -14.68 4.15 1.38
N GLY A 171 -13.57 4.64 0.81
CA GLY A 171 -12.22 4.45 1.34
C GLY A 171 -12.06 5.11 2.72
N TYR A 172 -12.61 6.31 2.92
CA TYR A 172 -12.61 6.95 4.24
C TYR A 172 -13.39 6.10 5.25
N ASP A 173 -14.57 5.61 4.87
CA ASP A 173 -15.41 4.80 5.76
C ASP A 173 -14.72 3.50 6.16
N ALA A 174 -13.97 2.87 5.26
CA ALA A 174 -13.18 1.69 5.58
C ALA A 174 -12.02 2.01 6.54
N ILE A 175 -11.15 2.97 6.21
CA ILE A 175 -9.92 3.21 7.00
C ILE A 175 -10.19 3.74 8.41
N LYS A 176 -11.29 4.49 8.62
CA LYS A 176 -11.70 4.95 9.95
C LYS A 176 -12.04 3.80 10.91
N THR A 177 -12.36 2.62 10.38
CA THR A 177 -12.70 1.43 11.18
C THR A 177 -11.49 0.56 11.50
N MET A 178 -10.31 0.90 11.00
CA MET A 178 -9.09 0.08 11.15
C MET A 178 -8.33 0.30 12.45
N ASP A 179 -8.82 1.15 13.35
CA ASP A 179 -8.19 1.49 14.64
C ASP A 179 -6.76 2.01 14.46
N MET A 180 -6.63 3.06 13.64
CA MET A 180 -5.36 3.70 13.31
C MET A 180 -5.47 5.21 13.53
N ASP A 181 -4.35 5.83 13.88
CA ASP A 181 -4.24 7.29 13.92
C ASP A 181 -3.97 7.81 12.51
N LEU A 182 -4.87 8.67 12.02
CA LEU A 182 -4.91 9.11 10.62
C LEU A 182 -4.61 10.60 10.50
N LEU A 183 -3.85 10.97 9.46
CA LEU A 183 -3.65 12.34 9.02
C LEU A 183 -3.91 12.46 7.51
N ASP A 184 -4.82 13.35 7.12
CA ASP A 184 -5.11 13.64 5.72
C ASP A 184 -4.63 15.06 5.33
N GLY A 185 -3.81 15.16 4.29
CA GLY A 185 -3.36 16.43 3.72
C GLY A 185 -4.34 17.06 2.72
N ASN A 186 -5.43 16.39 2.38
CA ASN A 186 -6.39 16.84 1.38
C ASN A 186 -7.62 17.52 1.96
N SER A 187 -8.14 17.03 3.08
CA SER A 187 -9.41 17.51 3.67
C SER A 187 -9.50 17.22 5.15
N ASP A 188 -10.20 18.06 5.89
CA ASP A 188 -10.61 17.89 7.29
C ASP A 188 -12.02 17.30 7.46
N ALA A 189 -12.67 16.91 6.35
CA ALA A 189 -14.09 16.53 6.37
C ALA A 189 -14.34 15.13 6.97
N TYR A 190 -13.34 14.25 6.96
CA TYR A 190 -13.52 12.83 7.29
C TYR A 190 -12.62 12.34 8.41
N VAL A 191 -11.35 12.78 8.43
CA VAL A 191 -10.34 12.39 9.41
C VAL A 191 -9.51 13.63 9.78
N PRO A 192 -8.72 13.60 10.86
CA PRO A 192 -7.88 14.72 11.24
C PRO A 192 -6.98 15.23 10.11
N TYR A 193 -6.95 16.55 9.94
CA TYR A 193 -6.24 17.23 8.86
C TYR A 193 -4.82 17.59 9.27
N THR A 194 -3.83 17.24 8.44
CA THR A 194 -2.48 17.77 8.57
C THR A 194 -2.36 19.09 7.80
N SER A 195 -2.21 20.18 8.56
CA SER A 195 -1.96 21.52 7.99
C SER A 195 -0.55 21.71 7.47
N SER A 196 0.33 20.74 7.70
CA SER A 196 1.75 20.83 7.38
C SER A 196 2.11 20.35 5.98
N GLY A 197 1.16 19.76 5.24
CA GLY A 197 1.31 19.46 3.83
C GLY A 197 1.27 20.72 2.96
N TRP A 198 1.97 20.71 1.83
CA TRP A 198 1.94 21.80 0.86
C TRP A 198 1.92 21.28 -0.57
N ARG A 199 1.62 22.17 -1.53
CA ARG A 199 1.76 21.90 -2.95
C ARG A 199 2.96 22.63 -3.54
N ASP A 200 3.89 21.90 -4.15
CA ASP A 200 4.99 22.47 -4.93
C ASP A 200 4.72 22.30 -6.44
N THR A 201 4.12 23.34 -7.02
CA THR A 201 3.77 23.38 -8.45
C THR A 201 4.99 23.63 -9.36
N SER A 202 6.18 23.87 -8.80
CA SER A 202 7.41 23.94 -9.60
C SER A 202 7.87 22.56 -10.06
N ARG A 203 7.42 21.49 -9.39
CA ARG A 203 7.77 20.09 -9.68
C ARG A 203 6.93 19.48 -10.79
N SER A 204 5.68 19.93 -10.94
CA SER A 204 4.76 19.45 -11.97
C SER A 204 3.59 20.41 -12.16
N ASN A 205 3.03 20.45 -13.38
CA ASN A 205 1.76 21.12 -13.67
C ASN A 205 0.55 20.21 -13.43
N ILE A 206 0.76 18.92 -13.11
CA ILE A 206 -0.28 17.97 -12.74
C ILE A 206 -0.43 18.03 -11.22
N THR A 207 -1.59 18.48 -10.76
CA THR A 207 -1.84 18.78 -9.33
C THR A 207 -1.51 17.59 -8.45
N GLU A 208 -1.83 16.41 -8.93
CA GLU A 208 -1.68 15.16 -8.23
C GLU A 208 -0.22 14.74 -7.94
N HIS A 209 0.76 15.37 -8.60
CA HIS A 209 2.19 15.12 -8.41
C HIS A 209 2.89 16.25 -7.64
N THR A 210 2.12 17.12 -6.97
CA THR A 210 2.67 18.32 -6.32
C THR A 210 2.54 18.32 -4.80
N ALA A 211 1.87 17.33 -4.21
CA ALA A 211 1.65 17.28 -2.76
C ALA A 211 2.91 16.83 -2.01
N PHE A 212 3.37 17.54 -1.00
CA PHE A 212 4.54 17.18 -0.19
C PHE A 212 4.28 17.40 1.30
N MET A 213 5.04 16.70 2.14
CA MET A 213 4.96 16.77 3.60
C MET A 213 6.36 16.72 4.23
N SER A 214 6.42 16.87 5.55
CA SER A 214 7.63 16.74 6.36
C SER A 214 7.30 15.83 7.55
N THR A 215 8.11 14.80 7.80
CA THR A 215 7.85 13.86 8.90
C THR A 215 7.89 14.57 10.26
N PHE A 216 8.82 15.51 10.45
CA PHE A 216 8.88 16.37 11.64
C PHE A 216 7.56 17.08 11.91
N LYS A 217 7.01 17.74 10.89
CA LYS A 217 5.76 18.50 11.02
C LYS A 217 4.53 17.61 11.15
N LEU A 218 4.56 16.41 10.58
CA LEU A 218 3.50 15.42 10.77
C LEU A 218 3.40 14.97 12.23
N ARG A 219 4.52 14.82 12.93
CA ARG A 219 4.52 14.55 14.38
C ARG A 219 3.98 15.72 15.18
N GLU A 220 4.33 16.96 14.81
CA GLU A 220 3.75 18.15 15.41
C GLU A 220 2.23 18.19 15.22
N ASP A 221 1.74 17.88 14.02
CA ASP A 221 0.31 17.83 13.73
C ASP A 221 -0.39 16.70 14.49
N ALA A 222 0.20 15.51 14.55
CA ALA A 222 -0.31 14.38 15.32
C ALA A 222 -0.49 14.74 16.80
N SER A 223 0.47 15.47 17.40
CA SER A 223 0.38 15.91 18.79
C SER A 223 -0.83 16.81 19.07
N LYS A 224 -1.30 17.58 18.07
CA LYS A 224 -2.47 18.46 18.20
C LYS A 224 -3.79 17.68 18.31
N PHE A 225 -3.79 16.43 17.87
CA PHE A 225 -4.90 15.49 17.96
C PHE A 225 -4.72 14.48 19.09
N GLU A 226 -3.76 14.71 19.99
CA GLU A 226 -3.47 13.85 21.15
C GLU A 226 -3.03 12.42 20.77
N TYR A 227 -2.59 12.20 19.52
CA TYR A 227 -2.02 10.93 19.10
C TYR A 227 -0.72 10.64 19.84
N SER A 228 -0.50 9.38 20.19
CA SER A 228 0.76 8.95 20.80
C SER A 228 1.89 9.09 19.77
N LEU A 229 2.93 9.86 20.13
CA LEU A 229 4.16 9.96 19.36
C LEU A 229 5.19 8.89 19.73
N GLU A 230 4.90 8.11 20.77
CA GLU A 230 5.69 6.97 21.19
C GLU A 230 4.90 5.67 20.98
N GLY A 231 5.59 4.56 20.76
CA GLY A 231 4.98 3.25 20.53
C GLY A 231 5.24 2.72 19.13
N GLY A 232 4.35 1.88 18.61
CA GLY A 232 4.47 1.23 17.30
C GLY A 232 5.79 0.52 17.09
N GLN A 233 5.88 -0.73 17.53
CA GLN A 233 7.11 -1.51 17.42
C GLN A 233 6.78 -2.99 17.26
N SER A 234 6.22 -3.37 16.12
CA SER A 234 6.12 -4.76 15.71
C SER A 234 7.51 -5.23 15.27
N PRO A 235 8.26 -5.99 16.10
CA PRO A 235 9.65 -6.27 15.77
C PRO A 235 9.75 -7.21 14.58
N LEU A 236 10.55 -6.82 13.60
CA LEU A 236 11.03 -7.72 12.57
C LEU A 236 12.19 -8.57 13.11
N ARG A 237 12.36 -9.75 12.52
CA ARG A 237 13.47 -10.64 12.85
C ARG A 237 14.63 -10.34 11.90
N PHE A 238 15.81 -10.14 12.46
CA PHE A 238 17.03 -9.89 11.72
C PHE A 238 18.03 -11.01 11.93
N LYS A 239 18.86 -11.23 10.90
CA LYS A 239 20.04 -12.08 10.99
C LYS A 239 21.28 -11.20 10.81
N ILE A 240 22.40 -11.70 11.28
CA ILE A 240 23.70 -11.10 10.97
C ILE A 240 24.00 -11.33 9.49
N ASP A 241 24.67 -10.37 8.86
CA ASP A 241 25.12 -10.50 7.48
C ASP A 241 25.97 -11.76 7.29
N ALA A 242 25.68 -12.48 6.20
CA ALA A 242 26.47 -13.63 5.80
C ALA A 242 27.89 -13.17 5.40
N VAL A 243 28.88 -13.98 5.79
CA VAL A 243 30.25 -13.82 5.30
C VAL A 243 30.31 -14.04 3.78
N ASP A 244 31.29 -13.45 3.11
CA ASP A 244 31.38 -13.44 1.64
C ASP A 244 31.39 -14.84 1.00
N SER A 245 31.89 -15.87 1.70
CA SER A 245 31.88 -17.25 1.24
C SER A 245 30.49 -17.88 1.17
N ASP A 246 29.56 -17.37 1.97
CA ASP A 246 28.22 -17.94 2.17
C ASP A 246 27.16 -17.14 1.39
N ARG A 247 27.55 -16.01 0.79
CA ARG A 247 26.68 -15.20 -0.08
C ARG A 247 26.46 -15.90 -1.43
N GLY A 248 25.20 -15.93 -1.88
CA GLY A 248 24.82 -16.50 -3.17
C GLY A 248 25.41 -15.73 -4.37
N GLY A 249 25.29 -16.32 -5.56
CA GLY A 249 25.81 -15.73 -6.81
C GLY A 249 24.84 -14.83 -7.59
N ILE A 250 23.60 -14.67 -7.11
CA ILE A 250 22.61 -13.82 -7.78
C ILE A 250 22.91 -12.35 -7.43
N SER A 251 23.11 -11.52 -8.45
CA SER A 251 23.48 -10.11 -8.32
C SER A 251 22.36 -9.14 -8.69
N ASP A 252 21.27 -9.62 -9.27
CA ASP A 252 20.17 -8.76 -9.71
C ASP A 252 18.83 -9.49 -9.64
N ILE A 253 17.78 -8.72 -9.39
CA ILE A 253 16.40 -9.15 -9.51
C ILE A 253 15.60 -8.10 -10.26
N VAL A 254 14.64 -8.55 -11.06
CA VAL A 254 13.74 -7.69 -11.82
C VAL A 254 12.30 -8.04 -11.44
N ILE A 255 11.54 -7.03 -11.06
CA ILE A 255 10.11 -7.15 -10.76
C ILE A 255 9.32 -6.39 -11.81
N ASN A 256 8.50 -7.12 -12.58
CA ASN A 256 7.58 -6.55 -13.54
C ASN A 256 6.19 -6.45 -12.90
N PHE A 257 5.85 -5.30 -12.33
CA PHE A 257 4.56 -5.12 -11.65
C PHE A 257 3.38 -5.11 -12.61
N SER A 258 3.53 -4.46 -13.77
CA SER A 258 2.42 -4.19 -14.68
C SER A 258 2.90 -3.77 -16.07
N HIS A 259 3.03 -2.47 -16.33
CA HIS A 259 3.56 -1.87 -17.55
C HIS A 259 5.08 -1.72 -17.45
N ASP A 260 5.77 -1.64 -18.59
CA ASP A 260 7.24 -1.47 -18.62
C ASP A 260 7.73 -0.25 -17.82
N THR A 261 6.91 0.80 -17.70
CA THR A 261 7.22 1.99 -16.89
C THR A 261 7.23 1.76 -15.38
N TYR A 262 6.73 0.60 -14.94
CA TYR A 262 6.71 0.12 -13.55
C TYR A 262 7.54 -1.15 -13.37
N ARG A 263 8.47 -1.42 -14.28
CA ARG A 263 9.54 -2.39 -14.07
C ARG A 263 10.52 -1.85 -13.04
N ALA A 264 10.81 -2.65 -12.00
CA ALA A 264 11.78 -2.32 -10.97
C ALA A 264 12.99 -3.26 -11.07
N ASP A 265 14.17 -2.65 -11.18
CA ASP A 265 15.47 -3.34 -11.20
C ASP A 265 16.16 -3.15 -9.85
N PHE A 266 16.63 -4.24 -9.27
CA PHE A 266 17.47 -4.21 -8.08
C PHE A 266 18.78 -4.88 -8.41
N GLU A 267 19.86 -4.11 -8.34
CA GLU A 267 21.23 -4.59 -8.56
C GLU A 267 21.94 -4.59 -7.20
N TYR A 268 22.48 -5.75 -6.83
CA TYR A 268 23.25 -5.94 -5.62
C TYR A 268 24.69 -5.48 -5.86
N ASP A 269 25.09 -4.42 -5.15
CA ASP A 269 26.49 -3.98 -5.10
C ASP A 269 27.23 -4.82 -4.05
N ARG A 270 28.08 -5.74 -4.51
CA ARG A 270 28.86 -6.60 -3.60
C ARG A 270 29.96 -5.84 -2.85
N ALA A 271 30.36 -4.67 -3.33
CA ALA A 271 31.45 -3.90 -2.73
C ALA A 271 31.00 -3.05 -1.53
N ASN A 272 29.70 -2.84 -1.37
CA ASN A 272 29.07 -2.03 -0.32
C ASN A 272 27.98 -2.82 0.41
#